data_AF-A0AAW2CH33-F1
#
_entry.id   AF-A0AAW2CH33-F1
#
_cell.length_a   1.000
_cell.length_b   1.000
_cell.length_c   1.000
_cell.angle_alpha   90.00
_cell.angle_beta   90.00
_cell.angle_gamma   90.00
#
_symmetry.space_group_name_H-M   'P 1'
#
loop_
_entity.id
_entity.type
_entity.pdbx_description
1 polymer ?
#
loop_
_entity_poly.entity_id
_entity_poly.type
_entity_poly.pdbx_seq_one_letter_code
_entity_poly.pdbx_strand_id
1 'polypeptide(L)' 'VPAFVVSSADATQEIMKTHDPIFTSRPKTRMNENLSYNYKDVVMAPYGEH' A
#
# COMPACT_ATOMS: atom_id res chain seq x y z
N VAL A 1 -5.92 13.32 1.02
CA VAL A 1 -6.11 11.98 0.41
C VAL A 1 -7.32 11.36 1.09
N PRO A 2 -8.33 10.85 0.37
CA PRO A 2 -9.42 10.10 1.00
C PRO A 2 -8.91 8.78 1.57
N ALA A 3 -9.51 8.31 2.67
CA ALA A 3 -9.18 7.05 3.32
C ALA A 3 -10.45 6.21 3.50
N PHE A 4 -10.33 4.90 3.29
CA PHE A 4 -11.38 3.92 3.51
C PHE A 4 -10.98 3.02 4.68
N VAL A 5 -11.86 2.88 5.68
CA VAL A 5 -11.60 2.09 6.88
C VAL A 5 -12.43 0.81 6.82
N VAL A 6 -11.75 -0.33 6.95
CA VAL A 6 -12.37 -1.66 6.94
C VAL A 6 -12.31 -2.21 8.36
N SER A 7 -13.48 -2.51 8.94
CA SER A 7 -13.62 -2.96 10.34
C SER A 7 -14.08 -4.40 10.48
N SER A 8 -14.19 -5.15 9.37
CA SER A 8 -14.57 -6.56 9.37
C SER A 8 -13.42 -7.43 8.88
N ALA A 9 -13.23 -8.59 9.52
CA ALA A 9 -12.23 -9.57 9.13
C ALA A 9 -12.52 -10.14 7.73
N ASP A 10 -13.79 -10.38 7.41
CA ASP A 10 -14.21 -10.94 6.12
C ASP A 10 -13.89 -9.97 4.98
N ALA A 11 -14.24 -8.68 5.17
CA ALA A 11 -13.93 -7.63 4.19
C ALA A 11 -12.42 -7.41 4.05
N THR A 12 -11.66 -7.49 5.15
CA THR A 12 -10.19 -7.41 5.11
C THR A 12 -9.61 -8.58 4.30
N GLN A 13 -10.13 -9.80 4.51
CA GLN A 13 -9.70 -10.98 3.77
C GLN A 13 -10.00 -10.84 2.27
N GLU A 14 -11.19 -10.38 1.91
CA GLU A 14 -11.56 -10.19 0.50
C GLU A 14 -10.64 -9.16 -0.19
N ILE A 15 -10.30 -8.07 0.50
CA ILE A 15 -9.40 -7.04 -0.03
C ILE A 15 -7.97 -7.59 -0.18
N MET A 16 -7.43 -8.20 0.87
CA MET A 16 -6.02 -8.61 0.93
C MET A 16 -5.71 -9.92 0.21
N LYS A 17 -6.71 -10.76 -0.09
CA LYS A 17 -6.51 -12.03 -0.82
C LYS A 17 -7.07 -12.00 -2.22
N THR A 18 -8.31 -11.54 -2.38
CA THR A 18 -9.00 -11.60 -3.68
C THR A 18 -8.68 -10.39 -4.55
N HIS A 19 -8.55 -9.22 -3.94
CA HIS A 19 -8.36 -7.95 -4.65
C HIS A 19 -7.00 -7.28 -4.38
N ASP A 20 -6.01 -8.02 -3.88
CA ASP A 20 -4.71 -7.47 -3.45
C ASP A 20 -4.05 -6.55 -4.50
N PRO A 21 -3.94 -6.92 -5.81
CA PRO A 21 -3.27 -6.08 -6.80
C PRO A 21 -3.92 -4.71 -7.02
N ILE A 22 -5.20 -4.55 -6.67
CA ILE A 22 -5.92 -3.27 -6.79
C ILE A 22 -5.59 -2.35 -5.61
N PHE A 23 -5.34 -2.93 -4.43
CA PHE A 23 -5.12 -2.21 -3.17
C PHE A 23 -3.63 -2.09 -2.77
N THR A 24 -2.70 -2.56 -3.60
CA THR A 24 -1.25 -2.48 -3.36
C THR A 24 -0.67 -1.07 -3.56
N SER A 25 -1.47 -0.07 -3.94
CA SER A 25 -1.00 1.32 -4.06
C SER A 25 -0.44 1.85 -2.74
N ARG A 26 0.74 2.48 -2.78
CA ARG A 26 1.41 3.04 -1.60
C ARG A 26 1.32 4.57 -1.59
N PRO A 27 0.85 5.20 -0.49
CA PRO A 27 0.76 6.65 -0.41
C PRO A 27 2.15 7.28 -0.34
N LYS A 28 2.40 8.28 -1.20
CA LYS A 28 3.65 9.04 -1.22
C LYS A 28 3.65 10.08 -0.12
N THR A 29 4.64 10.02 0.76
CA THR A 29 4.85 11.00 1.84
C THR A 29 6.32 11.39 1.88
N ARG A 30 6.64 12.64 2.26
CA ARG A 30 8.03 13.11 2.40
C ARG A 30 8.84 12.31 3.42
N MET A 31 8.17 11.78 4.44
CA MET A 31 8.80 10.92 5.44
C MET A 31 9.29 9.61 4.81
N ASN A 32 8.44 8.94 4.04
CA ASN A 32 8.81 7.70 3.35
C ASN A 32 9.85 7.96 2.26
N GLU A 33 9.74 9.07 1.54
CA GLU A 33 10.76 9.46 0.55
C GLU A 33 12.16 9.56 1.18
N ASN A 34 12.28 10.19 2.33
CA ASN A 34 13.57 10.33 3.02
C ASN A 34 14.03 9.03 3.67
N LEU A 35 13.13 8.32 4.37
CA LEU A 35 13.48 7.10 5.12
C LEU A 35 13.81 5.93 4.19
N SER A 36 13.09 5.81 3.08
CA SER A 36 13.19 4.73 2.10
C SER A 36 14.16 5.04 0.96
N TYR A 37 15.00 6.07 1.09
CA TYR A 37 15.94 6.52 0.07
C TYR A 37 15.29 6.66 -1.32
N ASN A 38 14.21 7.45 -1.37
CA ASN A 38 13.36 7.64 -2.53
C ASN A 38 12.62 6.36 -2.97
N TYR A 39 11.91 5.72 -2.04
CA TYR A 39 11.05 4.55 -2.28
C TYR A 39 11.77 3.32 -2.87
N LYS A 40 13.03 3.11 -2.47
CA LYS A 40 13.86 1.97 -2.88
C LYS A 40 13.81 0.79 -1.89
N ASP A 41 12.96 0.87 -0.88
CA ASP A 41 12.70 -0.24 0.02
C ASP A 41 11.59 -1.16 -0.54
N VAL A 42 11.35 -2.29 0.11
CA VAL A 42 10.32 -3.27 -0.33
C VAL A 42 8.91 -2.88 0.17
N VAL A 43 8.79 -2.04 1.19
CA VAL A 43 7.53 -1.79 1.91
C VAL A 43 6.72 -0.66 1.26
N MET A 44 7.41 0.42 0.89
CA MET A 44 6.89 1.68 0.37
C MET A 44 7.14 1.84 -1.13
N ALA A 45 7.89 0.94 -1.78
CA ALA A 45 8.03 0.93 -3.23
C ALA A 45 6.66 0.86 -3.93
N PRO A 46 6.50 1.54 -5.09
CA PRO A 46 5.31 1.39 -5.92
C PRO A 46 5.11 -0.08 -6.35
N TYR A 47 3.87 -0.52 -6.52
CA TYR A 47 3.62 -1.86 -7.04
C TYR A 47 3.96 -1.94 -8.54
N GLY A 48 4.73 -2.96 -8.95
CA GLY A 48 5.13 -3.18 -10.34
C GLY A 48 6.53 -3.80 -10.46
N GLU A 49 6.88 -4.26 -11.68
CA GLU A 49 8.24 -4.67 -11.98
C GLU A 49 9.17 -3.45 -11.99
N HIS A 50 10.27 -3.56 -11.22
CA HIS A 50 11.35 -2.57 -11.11
C HIS A 50 12.53 -2.98 -11.97
#